data_AF-A0A6B0SFA0-F1
#
_entry.id   AF-A0A6B0SFA0-F1
#
_cell.length_a   1.000
_cell.length_b   1.000
_cell.length_c   1.000
_cell.angle_alpha   90.00
_cell.angle_beta   90.00
_cell.angle_gamma   90.00
#
_symmetry.space_group_name_H-M   'P 1'
#
loop_
_entity.id
_entity.type
_entity.pdbx_description
1 polymer ?
#
loop_
_entity_poly.entity_id
_entity_poly.type
_entity_poly.pdbx_seq_one_letter_code
_entity_poly.pdbx_strand_id
1 'polypeptide(L)' 'MQILFRHLKRVIENGGKNRMTYQRIVIVFGPTLLKPEKETGNIVVHTIYQNQIIELILLEKNSVFGY' A
#
# COMPACT_ATOMS: atom_id res chain seq x y z
N MET A 1 -10.30 -0.34 6.52
CA MET A 1 -9.30 -0.55 5.46
C MET A 1 -9.83 -0.27 4.05
N GLN A 2 -10.96 -0.83 3.62
CA GLN A 2 -11.50 -0.65 2.26
C GLN A 2 -11.64 0.82 1.80
N ILE A 3 -12.12 1.72 2.67
CA ILE A 3 -12.29 3.16 2.35
C ILE A 3 -10.95 3.81 2.00
N LEU A 4 -9.91 3.52 2.78
CA LEU A 4 -8.57 4.06 2.55
C LEU A 4 -8.02 3.59 1.21
N PHE A 5 -8.04 2.28 0.92
CA PHE A 5 -7.53 1.75 -0.35
C PHE A 5 -8.33 2.24 -1.57
N ARG A 6 -9.65 2.47 -1.40
CA ARG A 6 -10.46 3.14 -2.42
C ARG A 6 -10.01 4.58 -2.66
N HIS A 7 -9.69 5.32 -1.60
CA HIS A 7 -9.15 6.67 -1.72
C HIS A 7 -7.77 6.68 -2.39
N LEU A 8 -6.85 5.81 -1.94
CA LEU A 8 -5.51 5.70 -2.52
C LEU A 8 -5.54 5.33 -4.00
N LYS A 9 -6.47 4.45 -4.42
CA LYS A 9 -6.66 4.14 -5.84
C LYS A 9 -7.04 5.36 -6.66
N ARG A 10 -7.96 6.21 -6.17
CA ARG A 10 -8.31 7.49 -6.82
C ARG A 10 -7.13 8.46 -6.88
N VAL A 11 -6.28 8.48 -5.86
CA VAL A 11 -5.05 9.30 -5.86
C VAL A 11 -4.13 8.85 -6.99
N ILE A 12 -3.94 7.54 -7.16
CA ILE A 12 -3.11 6.97 -8.24
C ILE A 12 -3.71 7.23 -9.63
N GLU A 13 -5.04 7.11 -9.77
CA GLU A 13 -5.74 7.44 -11.02
C GLU A 13 -5.57 8.92 -11.42
N ASN A 14 -5.35 9.81 -10.43
CA ASN A 14 -5.01 11.22 -10.65
C ASN A 14 -3.49 11.47 -10.77
N GLY A 15 -2.70 10.43 -11.03
CA GLY A 15 -1.24 10.46 -11.15
C GLY A 15 -0.70 11.49 -12.13
N GLY A 16 -1.44 11.82 -13.19
CA GLY A 16 -1.05 12.89 -14.13
C GLY A 16 -0.98 14.28 -13.48
N LYS A 17 -1.77 14.55 -12.44
CA LYS A 17 -1.80 15.84 -11.74
C LYS A 17 -0.94 15.86 -10.48
N ASN A 18 -0.99 14.77 -9.70
CA ASN A 18 -0.31 14.69 -8.39
C ASN A 18 1.02 13.92 -8.43
N ARG A 19 1.37 13.32 -9.59
CA ARG A 19 2.58 12.52 -9.80
C ARG A 19 2.69 11.30 -8.89
N MET A 20 1.59 10.86 -8.27
CA MET A 20 1.58 9.67 -7.43
C MET A 20 1.44 8.42 -8.29
N THR A 21 2.29 7.44 -8.01
CA THR A 21 2.24 6.10 -8.59
C THR A 21 1.98 5.08 -7.49
N TYR A 22 1.68 3.83 -7.86
CA TYR A 22 1.59 2.73 -6.91
C TYR A 22 2.81 2.65 -5.99
N GLN A 23 4.02 2.74 -6.56
CA GLN A 23 5.27 2.68 -5.80
C GLN A 23 5.40 3.83 -4.79
N ARG A 24 5.03 5.06 -5.18
CA ARG A 24 5.08 6.22 -4.26
C ARG A 24 4.09 6.10 -3.12
N ILE A 25 2.89 5.58 -3.39
CA ILE A 25 1.89 5.31 -2.35
C ILE A 25 2.39 4.23 -1.40
N VAL A 26 2.94 3.13 -1.92
CA VAL A 26 3.48 2.03 -1.13
C VAL A 26 4.60 2.49 -0.20
N ILE A 27 5.55 3.31 -0.68
CA ILE A 27 6.66 3.82 0.15
C ILE A 27 6.15 4.66 1.35
N VAL A 28 5.09 5.45 1.15
CA VAL A 28 4.54 6.32 2.21
C VAL A 28 3.64 5.54 3.17
N PHE A 29 2.75 4.69 2.63
CA PHE A 29 1.72 4.02 3.41
C PHE A 29 2.13 2.64 3.92
N GLY A 30 3.11 1.97 3.31
CA GLY A 30 3.63 0.67 3.75
C GLY A 30 4.09 0.67 5.21
N PRO A 31 5.03 1.56 5.59
CA PRO A 31 5.46 1.67 6.98
C PRO A 31 4.33 2.08 7.92
N THR A 32 3.40 2.93 7.48
CA THR A 32 2.31 3.44 8.32
C THR A 32 1.25 2.39 8.61
N LEU A 33 0.93 1.54 7.62
CA LEU A 33 -0.16 0.56 7.72
C LEU A 33 0.29 -0.78 8.29
N LEU A 34 1.57 -1.13 8.13
CA LEU A 34 2.08 -2.47 8.41
C LEU A 34 3.30 -2.44 9.34
N LYS A 35 3.48 -1.36 10.10
CA LYS A 35 4.57 -1.25 11.09
C LYS A 35 4.50 -2.43 12.08
N PRO A 36 5.59 -3.19 12.27
CA PRO A 36 5.62 -4.21 13.30
C PRO A 36 5.69 -3.56 14.69
N GLU A 37 5.11 -4.22 15.69
CA GLU A 37 5.16 -3.77 17.10
C GLU A 37 6.60 -3.78 17.64
N LYS A 38 7.41 -4.75 17.21
CA LYS A 38 8.84 -4.87 17.53
C LYS A 38 9.62 -5.08 16.25
N GLU A 39 10.76 -4.40 16.11
CA GLU A 39 11.70 -4.66 15.01
C GLU A 39 12.51 -5.92 15.34
N THR A 40 11.87 -7.08 15.13
CA THR A 40 12.50 -8.39 15.29
C THR A 40 12.61 -9.06 13.93
N GLY A 41 13.83 -9.38 13.50
CA GLY A 41 14.09 -10.02 12.20
C GLY A 41 14.81 -9.10 11.22
N ASN A 42 14.90 -9.54 9.95
CA ASN A 42 15.59 -8.77 8.92
C ASN A 42 14.68 -7.64 8.40
N ILE A 43 15.00 -6.40 8.78
CA ILE A 43 14.26 -5.18 8.42
C ILE A 43 14.01 -5.05 6.91
N VAL A 44 14.99 -5.48 6.09
CA VAL A 44 14.87 -5.46 4.61
C VAL A 44 13.73 -6.37 4.16
N VAL A 45 13.66 -7.57 4.71
CA VAL A 45 12.63 -8.57 4.40
C VAL A 45 11.24 -8.06 4.81
N HIS A 46 11.13 -7.47 6.01
CA HIS A 46 9.87 -6.87 6.46
C HIS A 46 9.41 -5.76 5.53
N THR A 47 10.30 -4.87 5.10
CA THR A 47 9.96 -3.75 4.21
C THR A 47 9.48 -4.26 2.84
N ILE A 48 10.12 -5.30 2.30
CA ILE A 48 9.71 -5.92 1.03
C ILE A 48 8.29 -6.48 1.15
N TYR A 49 8.00 -7.25 2.21
CA TYR A 49 6.68 -7.83 2.39
C TYR A 49 5.60 -6.77 2.63
N GLN A 50 5.89 -5.74 3.42
CA GLN A 50 4.98 -4.61 3.60
C GLN A 50 4.60 -3.99 2.25
N ASN A 51 5.61 -3.76 1.40
CA ASN A 51 5.38 -3.16 0.10
C ASN A 51 4.52 -4.05 -0.81
N GLN A 52 4.82 -5.35 -0.87
CA GLN A 52 4.06 -6.32 -1.66
C GLN A 52 2.61 -6.46 -1.19
N ILE A 53 2.36 -6.45 0.12
CA ILE A 53 1.00 -6.55 0.68
C ILE A 53 0.17 -5.34 0.25
N ILE A 54 0.71 -4.12 0.38
CA ILE A 54 -0.01 -2.91 -0.02
C ILE A 54 -0.28 -2.89 -1.53
N GLU A 55 0.71 -3.27 -2.34
CA GLU A 55 0.57 -3.36 -3.79
C GLU A 55 -0.53 -4.36 -4.19
N LEU A 56 -0.54 -5.55 -3.59
CA LEU A 56 -1.57 -6.57 -3.81
C LEU A 56 -2.96 -6.03 -3.47
N ILE A 57 -3.14 -5.39 -2.30
CA ILE A 57 -4.45 -4.86 -1.90
C ILE A 57 -4.91 -3.74 -2.84
N LEU A 58 -4.00 -2.92 -3.38
CA LEU A 58 -4.34 -1.85 -4.32
C LEU A 58 -4.74 -2.41 -5.71
N LEU A 59 -4.02 -3.41 -6.21
CA LEU A 59 -4.29 -4.07 -7.48
C LEU A 59 -5.59 -4.89 -7.41
N GLU A 60 -5.70 -5.75 -6.40
CA GLU A 60 -6.79 -6.70 -6.21
C GLU A 60 -7.89 -6.17 -5.27
N LYS A 61 -8.06 -4.84 -5.17
CA LYS A 61 -9.02 -4.20 -4.25
C LYS A 61 -10.45 -4.74 -4.36
N ASN A 62 -10.87 -5.24 -5.51
CA ASN A 62 -12.21 -5.79 -5.71
C ASN A 62 -12.30 -7.22 -5.15
N SER A 63 -11.31 -8.06 -5.47
CA SER A 63 -11.15 -9.43 -4.96
C SER A 63 -10.96 -9.46 -3.43
N VAL A 64 -10.15 -8.55 -2.87
CA VAL A 64 -9.82 -8.51 -1.44
C VAL A 64 -10.97 -8.00 -0.56
N PHE A 65 -11.81 -7.09 -1.07
CA PHE A 65 -12.88 -6.46 -0.29
C PHE A 65 -14.30 -6.77 -0.79
N GLY A 66 -14.46 -7.69 -1.76
CA GLY A 66 -15.74 -8.30 -2.13
C GLY A 66 -16.73 -7.45 -2.94
N TYR A 67 -16.26 -6.57 -3.82
CA TYR A 67 -17.10 -5.84 -4.81
C TYR A 67 -16.29 -5.47 -6.04
#